data_AF-A0A1Y1JTB3-F1
#
_entry.id   AF-A0A1Y1JTB3-F1
#
_cell.length_a   1.000
_cell.length_b   1.000
_cell.length_c   1.000
_cell.angle_alpha   90.00
_cell.angle_beta   90.00
_cell.angle_gamma   90.00
#
_symmetry.space_group_name_H-M   'P 1'
#
loop_
_entity.id
_entity.type
_entity.pdbx_description
1 polymer ?
#
loop_
_entity_poly.entity_id
_entity_poly.type
_entity_poly.pdbx_seq_one_letter_code
_entity_poly.pdbx_strand_id
1 'polypeptide(L)'
;MMSYMRTMDDNGDINSYPKFPEMIDALNIILGHDARSKQGEITAIGGSRFFPFNKNSITTSLTQDYRTLIAARGFFQSARLATGRLLLNTNITHGVFRVAGKMDQIMKSLAIQQVARGDHKLKRLVGAFAKFLPRAKVWATFTIGNGTNVRRSKTLQGIVTKLTASSADGPNRPTVNPAYEYPGPKNIKFWLEEENRFITVHDYYKKKYGMNLQDFPVLNLGTSKRPTFFPAEVIEIQPGQCVKAKLTGEETTVMLAFACRTPYENALSISSDARKVLQYDDNATLEKFGVSVDKNLATVNGRVLNVPAVAYIDATKKKMSVKWIPEHESCQGR
;
A
#
# COMPACT_ATOMS: atom_id res chain seq x y z
N MET A 1 26.07 -24.77 8.07
CA MET A 1 24.82 -24.30 8.71
C MET A 1 24.32 -25.25 9.80
N MET A 2 23.99 -26.52 9.51
CA MET A 2 23.40 -27.42 10.53
C MET A 2 24.29 -27.67 11.75
N SER A 3 25.61 -27.81 11.57
CA SER A 3 26.56 -27.91 12.70
C SER A 3 26.52 -26.64 13.56
N TYR A 4 26.65 -25.47 12.91
CA TYR A 4 26.55 -24.17 13.57
C TYR A 4 25.22 -23.98 14.32
N MET A 5 24.09 -24.44 13.78
CA MET A 5 22.81 -24.34 14.49
C MET A 5 22.77 -25.16 15.78
N ARG A 6 23.45 -26.30 15.82
CA ARG A 6 23.50 -27.18 17.00
C ARG A 6 24.49 -26.67 18.05
N THR A 7 25.65 -26.20 17.61
CA THR A 7 26.76 -25.85 18.52
C THR A 7 26.88 -24.35 18.80
N MET A 8 26.30 -23.50 17.94
CA MET A 8 26.57 -22.06 17.85
C MET A 8 28.05 -21.72 17.73
N ASP A 9 28.85 -22.68 17.29
CA ASP A 9 30.30 -22.57 17.13
C ASP A 9 30.62 -22.11 15.70
N ASP A 10 31.16 -20.89 15.59
CA ASP A 10 31.61 -20.30 14.32
C ASP A 10 33.05 -20.67 13.96
N ASN A 11 33.68 -21.59 14.69
CA ASN A 11 35.09 -22.01 14.52
C ASN A 11 36.06 -20.82 14.49
N GLY A 12 35.79 -19.76 15.25
CA GLY A 12 36.66 -18.59 15.36
C GLY A 12 36.38 -17.47 14.36
N ASP A 13 35.38 -17.62 13.49
CA ASP A 13 34.95 -16.55 12.58
C ASP A 13 33.98 -15.58 13.29
N ILE A 14 34.48 -14.78 14.23
CA ILE A 14 33.63 -13.88 15.03
C ILE A 14 33.08 -12.70 14.22
N ASN A 15 33.68 -12.40 13.06
CA ASN A 15 33.40 -11.15 12.33
C ASN A 15 32.42 -11.30 11.17
N SER A 16 32.15 -12.50 10.65
CA SER A 16 31.17 -12.67 9.56
C SER A 16 29.73 -12.65 10.11
N TYR A 17 29.04 -11.52 10.04
CA TYR A 17 27.61 -11.42 10.33
C TYR A 17 26.84 -10.73 9.20
N PRO A 18 25.64 -11.22 8.82
CA PRO A 18 24.96 -12.40 9.35
C PRO A 18 25.57 -13.72 8.88
N LYS A 19 25.49 -14.77 9.72
CA LYS A 19 25.98 -16.12 9.38
C LYS A 19 25.08 -16.79 8.34
N PHE A 20 25.68 -17.40 7.31
CA PHE A 20 25.00 -18.12 6.23
C PHE A 20 23.92 -17.28 5.50
N PRO A 21 24.23 -16.08 4.98
CA PRO A 21 23.24 -15.17 4.42
C PRO A 21 22.46 -15.78 3.25
N GLU A 22 23.15 -16.48 2.34
CA GLU A 22 22.55 -17.13 1.17
C GLU A 22 21.52 -18.20 1.56
N MET A 23 21.81 -18.98 2.61
CA MET A 23 20.90 -20.01 3.11
C MET A 23 19.68 -19.37 3.77
N ILE A 24 19.86 -18.28 4.50
CA ILE A 24 18.76 -17.55 5.13
C ILE A 24 17.87 -16.89 4.08
N ASP A 25 18.45 -16.35 3.01
CA ASP A 25 17.70 -15.80 1.89
C ASP A 25 16.92 -16.89 1.14
N ALA A 26 17.53 -18.05 0.90
CA ALA A 26 16.84 -19.21 0.32
C ALA A 26 15.63 -19.64 1.19
N LEU A 27 15.80 -19.72 2.51
CA LEU A 27 14.71 -20.02 3.43
C LEU A 27 13.61 -18.96 3.41
N ASN A 28 13.96 -17.68 3.36
CA ASN A 28 13.00 -16.59 3.26
C ASN A 28 12.19 -16.64 1.95
N ILE A 29 12.83 -17.04 0.84
CA ILE A 29 12.16 -17.25 -0.44
C ILE A 29 11.17 -18.42 -0.34
N ILE A 30 11.60 -19.56 0.21
CA ILE A 30 10.74 -20.75 0.40
C ILE A 30 9.53 -20.41 1.28
N LEU A 31 9.77 -19.82 2.46
CA LEU A 31 8.72 -19.44 3.40
C LEU A 31 7.75 -18.39 2.82
N GLY A 32 8.20 -17.55 1.91
CA GLY A 32 7.38 -16.49 1.31
C GLY A 32 6.74 -16.87 -0.02
N HIS A 33 7.06 -18.03 -0.58
CA HIS A 33 6.74 -18.38 -1.96
C HIS A 33 5.23 -18.31 -2.24
N ASP A 34 4.42 -19.00 -1.45
CA ASP A 34 2.99 -19.12 -1.72
C ASP A 34 2.23 -17.80 -1.50
N ALA A 35 2.63 -17.03 -0.48
CA ALA A 35 2.10 -15.69 -0.30
C ALA A 35 2.44 -14.76 -1.49
N ARG A 36 3.60 -14.95 -2.15
CA ARG A 36 3.99 -14.21 -3.36
C ARG A 36 3.27 -14.69 -4.62
N SER A 37 2.95 -15.98 -4.71
CA SER A 37 2.32 -16.56 -5.90
C SER A 37 0.86 -16.11 -6.07
N LYS A 38 0.20 -15.70 -4.98
CA LYS A 38 -1.17 -15.15 -4.96
C LYS A 38 -1.27 -13.71 -5.43
N GLN A 39 -0.84 -13.45 -6.67
CA GLN A 39 -0.82 -12.13 -7.27
C GLN A 39 -2.23 -11.51 -7.31
N GLY A 40 -2.36 -10.29 -6.80
CA GLY A 40 -3.64 -9.55 -6.74
C GLY A 40 -4.44 -9.79 -5.47
N GLU A 41 -4.21 -10.89 -4.76
CA GLU A 41 -4.78 -11.16 -3.44
C GLU A 41 -3.85 -10.74 -2.31
N ILE A 42 -2.53 -10.96 -2.47
CA ILE A 42 -1.52 -10.60 -1.49
C ILE A 42 -0.50 -9.71 -2.18
N THR A 43 -0.24 -8.55 -1.58
CA THR A 43 0.86 -7.68 -2.00
C THR A 43 2.08 -7.96 -1.14
N ALA A 44 3.15 -8.44 -1.77
CA ALA A 44 4.45 -8.52 -1.14
C ALA A 44 5.22 -7.21 -1.34
N ILE A 45 5.70 -6.61 -0.25
CA ILE A 45 6.55 -5.41 -0.26
C ILE A 45 7.94 -5.79 0.22
N GLY A 46 8.92 -5.67 -0.67
CA GLY A 46 10.29 -6.11 -0.41
C GLY A 46 10.38 -7.62 -0.20
N GLY A 47 11.38 -8.05 0.59
CA GLY A 47 11.67 -9.46 0.87
C GLY A 47 10.77 -10.13 1.92
N SER A 48 10.09 -9.34 2.76
CA SER A 48 9.61 -9.87 4.05
C SER A 48 8.22 -9.42 4.48
N ARG A 49 7.56 -8.49 3.78
CA ARG A 49 6.25 -7.96 4.22
C ARG A 49 5.14 -8.34 3.25
N PHE A 50 4.01 -8.78 3.78
CA PHE A 50 2.89 -9.34 3.02
C PHE A 50 1.58 -8.74 3.49
N PHE A 51 0.79 -8.21 2.55
CA PHE A 51 -0.43 -7.48 2.84
C PHE A 51 -1.61 -8.11 2.07
N PRO A 52 -2.59 -8.71 2.76
CA PRO A 52 -3.76 -9.28 2.11
C PRO A 52 -4.72 -8.17 1.66
N PHE A 53 -5.20 -8.29 0.42
CA PHE A 53 -6.26 -7.48 -0.20
C PHE A 53 -7.43 -8.34 -0.70
N ASN A 54 -7.48 -9.60 -0.26
CA ASN A 54 -8.61 -10.51 -0.45
C ASN A 54 -9.58 -10.42 0.75
N LYS A 55 -10.39 -11.45 0.99
CA LYS A 55 -11.35 -11.50 2.12
C LYS A 55 -10.71 -11.32 3.50
N ASN A 56 -9.40 -11.55 3.63
CA ASN A 56 -8.65 -11.40 4.88
C ASN A 56 -8.05 -9.99 5.04
N SER A 57 -8.40 -9.05 4.15
CA SER A 57 -7.88 -7.68 4.23
C SER A 57 -8.41 -6.98 5.48
N ILE A 58 -7.50 -6.44 6.29
CA ILE A 58 -7.83 -5.54 7.39
C ILE A 58 -7.28 -4.17 7.01
N THR A 59 -8.17 -3.24 6.71
CA THR A 59 -7.82 -1.90 6.21
C THR A 59 -8.61 -0.81 6.93
N THR A 60 -8.05 0.40 6.97
CA THR A 60 -8.79 1.61 7.35
C THR A 60 -8.55 2.72 6.34
N SER A 61 -9.52 3.61 6.18
CA SER A 61 -9.45 4.74 5.25
C SER A 61 -8.55 5.85 5.81
N LEU A 62 -7.62 6.32 4.98
CA LEU A 62 -6.80 7.50 5.22
C LEU A 62 -7.19 8.58 4.20
N THR A 63 -8.48 8.93 4.21
CA THR A 63 -9.08 9.84 3.22
C THR A 63 -9.23 11.27 3.71
N GLN A 64 -8.58 11.61 4.82
CA GLN A 64 -8.47 12.98 5.30
C GLN A 64 -7.82 13.85 4.20
N ASP A 65 -8.19 15.12 4.13
CA ASP A 65 -7.73 16.06 3.09
C ASP A 65 -7.92 15.59 1.64
N TYR A 66 -8.97 14.80 1.37
CA TYR A 66 -9.33 14.30 0.02
C TYR A 66 -8.28 13.41 -0.64
N ARG A 67 -7.42 12.78 0.18
CA ARG A 67 -6.38 11.86 -0.28
C ARG A 67 -6.99 10.47 -0.50
N THR A 68 -6.52 9.76 -1.53
CA THR A 68 -7.01 8.40 -1.85
C THR A 68 -6.10 7.34 -1.27
N LEU A 69 -5.91 7.39 0.05
CA LEU A 69 -5.05 6.46 0.76
C LEU A 69 -5.86 5.57 1.70
N ILE A 70 -5.32 4.38 1.92
CA ILE A 70 -5.78 3.44 2.94
C ILE A 70 -4.56 2.95 3.71
N ALA A 71 -4.74 2.66 4.99
CA ALA A 71 -3.81 1.84 5.73
C ALA A 71 -4.24 0.38 5.63
N ALA A 72 -3.30 -0.52 5.41
CA ALA A 72 -3.54 -1.96 5.45
C ALA A 72 -2.63 -2.61 6.49
N ARG A 73 -3.20 -3.55 7.24
CA ARG A 73 -2.44 -4.45 8.10
C ARG A 73 -1.88 -5.59 7.26
N GLY A 74 -0.66 -5.98 7.56
CA GLY A 74 0.03 -7.12 6.96
C GLY A 74 0.93 -7.81 7.97
N PHE A 75 1.76 -8.70 7.46
CA PHE A 75 2.66 -9.51 8.26
C PHE A 75 4.08 -9.41 7.72
N PHE A 76 5.03 -9.25 8.63
CA PHE A 76 6.45 -9.39 8.40
C PHE A 76 6.86 -10.83 8.72
N GLN A 77 7.70 -11.43 7.88
CA GLN A 77 8.35 -12.71 8.18
C GLN A 77 9.84 -12.67 7.87
N SER A 78 10.63 -13.37 8.68
CA SER A 78 12.04 -13.66 8.42
C SER A 78 12.49 -14.92 9.13
N ALA A 79 13.24 -15.77 8.44
CA ALA A 79 14.01 -16.85 9.04
C ALA A 79 15.22 -16.29 9.78
N ARG A 80 15.52 -16.83 10.98
CA ARG A 80 16.68 -16.46 11.79
C ARG A 80 17.31 -17.68 12.41
N LEU A 81 18.64 -17.69 12.47
CA LEU A 81 19.39 -18.66 13.26
C LEU A 81 19.39 -18.23 14.73
N ALA A 82 19.10 -19.17 15.62
CA ALA A 82 19.20 -18.98 17.06
C ALA A 82 19.77 -20.25 17.71
N THR A 83 20.07 -20.16 19.01
CA THR A 83 20.70 -21.25 19.77
C THR A 83 19.89 -22.54 19.66
N GLY A 84 20.43 -23.52 18.94
CA GLY A 84 19.87 -24.85 18.80
C GLY A 84 18.77 -25.01 17.75
N ARG A 85 18.31 -23.95 17.07
CA ARG A 85 17.16 -24.05 16.14
C ARG A 85 17.03 -22.91 15.13
N LEU A 86 16.26 -23.16 14.07
CA LEU A 86 15.78 -22.12 13.15
C LEU A 86 14.52 -21.48 13.74
N LEU A 87 14.47 -20.15 13.77
CA LEU A 87 13.31 -19.39 14.22
C LEU A 87 12.66 -18.68 13.04
N LEU A 88 11.34 -18.75 12.99
CA LEU A 88 10.53 -17.91 12.14
C LEU A 88 10.06 -16.69 12.92
N ASN A 89 10.70 -15.55 12.67
CA ASN A 89 10.25 -14.28 13.23
C ASN A 89 9.08 -13.75 12.39
N THR A 90 7.87 -13.80 12.95
CA THR A 90 6.66 -13.23 12.35
C THR A 90 6.15 -12.09 13.21
N ASN A 91 5.82 -10.94 12.60
CA ASN A 91 5.27 -9.79 13.30
C ASN A 91 4.18 -9.10 12.47
N ILE A 92 3.28 -8.37 13.12
CA ILE A 92 2.34 -7.50 12.41
C ILE A 92 3.09 -6.29 11.87
N THR A 93 2.72 -5.87 10.67
CA THR A 93 3.20 -4.62 10.07
C THR A 93 2.02 -3.85 9.47
N HIS A 94 2.21 -2.56 9.24
CA HIS A 94 1.21 -1.69 8.63
C HIS A 94 1.85 -0.96 7.46
N GLY A 95 1.07 -0.73 6.41
CA GLY A 95 1.51 -0.06 5.20
C GLY A 95 0.45 0.89 4.67
N VAL A 96 0.88 1.88 3.90
CA VAL A 96 0.00 2.84 3.25
C VAL A 96 -0.16 2.46 1.79
N PHE A 97 -1.39 2.37 1.32
CA PHE A 97 -1.75 1.93 -0.01
C PHE A 97 -2.72 2.92 -0.67
N ARG A 98 -2.88 2.82 -1.98
CA ARG A 98 -3.94 3.52 -2.71
C ARG A 98 -5.28 2.85 -2.45
N VAL A 99 -6.34 3.66 -2.44
CA VAL A 99 -7.71 3.16 -2.54
C VAL A 99 -7.86 2.32 -3.82
N ALA A 100 -8.55 1.20 -3.72
CA ALA A 100 -8.91 0.34 -4.83
C ALA A 100 -10.39 0.49 -5.16
N GLY A 101 -10.77 0.18 -6.41
CA GLY A 101 -12.16 0.18 -6.82
C GLY A 101 -12.46 1.11 -8.00
N LYS A 102 -13.74 1.22 -8.34
CA LYS A 102 -14.22 1.97 -9.51
C LYS A 102 -13.95 3.46 -9.33
N MET A 103 -13.32 4.06 -10.34
CA MET A 103 -12.86 5.44 -10.25
C MET A 103 -14.03 6.43 -10.15
N ASP A 104 -15.12 6.21 -10.85
CA ASP A 104 -16.31 7.05 -10.76
C ASP A 104 -16.94 7.00 -9.35
N GLN A 105 -16.98 5.83 -8.70
CA GLN A 105 -17.47 5.67 -7.33
C GLN A 105 -16.55 6.38 -6.32
N ILE A 106 -15.24 6.26 -6.49
CA ILE A 106 -14.26 6.97 -5.65
C ILE A 106 -14.43 8.49 -5.83
N MET A 107 -14.53 8.96 -7.07
CA MET A 107 -14.75 10.37 -7.38
C MET A 107 -16.07 10.88 -6.77
N LYS A 108 -17.16 10.12 -6.88
CA LYS A 108 -18.46 10.43 -6.23
C LYS A 108 -18.31 10.56 -4.71
N SER A 109 -17.69 9.57 -4.05
CA SER A 109 -17.53 9.57 -2.59
C SER A 109 -16.71 10.75 -2.06
N LEU A 110 -15.81 11.29 -2.88
CA LEU A 110 -14.93 12.40 -2.53
C LEU A 110 -15.43 13.74 -3.10
N ALA A 111 -16.64 13.77 -3.68
CA ALA A 111 -17.22 14.93 -4.36
C ALA A 111 -16.31 15.55 -5.43
N ILE A 112 -15.50 14.72 -6.11
CA ILE A 112 -14.67 15.13 -7.25
C ILE A 112 -15.58 15.42 -8.43
N GLN A 113 -15.42 16.59 -9.06
CA GLN A 113 -16.14 16.99 -10.26
C GLN A 113 -15.21 17.77 -11.20
N GLN A 114 -15.61 17.99 -12.46
CA GLN A 114 -14.91 18.92 -13.34
C GLN A 114 -14.82 20.32 -12.71
N VAL A 115 -13.74 21.04 -13.00
CA VAL A 115 -13.45 22.32 -12.33
C VAL A 115 -13.41 23.45 -13.34
N ALA A 116 -14.35 24.39 -13.23
CA ALA A 116 -14.33 25.63 -13.97
C ALA A 116 -13.21 26.56 -13.46
N ARG A 117 -12.69 27.40 -14.35
CA ARG A 117 -11.66 28.38 -14.01
C ARG A 117 -12.24 29.39 -13.01
N GLY A 118 -11.55 29.57 -11.88
CA GLY A 118 -11.97 30.48 -10.80
C GLY A 118 -12.56 29.76 -9.58
N ASP A 119 -12.93 28.48 -9.69
CA ASP A 119 -13.36 27.71 -8.52
C ASP A 119 -12.15 27.19 -7.74
N HIS A 120 -11.63 28.04 -6.85
CA HIS A 120 -10.46 27.74 -6.03
C HIS A 120 -10.71 26.60 -5.03
N LYS A 121 -11.94 26.44 -4.54
CA LYS A 121 -12.28 25.41 -3.55
C LYS A 121 -12.25 24.03 -4.21
N LEU A 122 -12.96 23.87 -5.32
CA LEU A 122 -12.99 22.62 -6.06
C LEU A 122 -11.64 22.30 -6.69
N LYS A 123 -10.90 23.31 -7.18
CA LYS A 123 -9.52 23.16 -7.63
C LYS A 123 -8.61 22.57 -6.57
N ARG A 124 -8.69 23.05 -5.32
CA ARG A 124 -7.87 22.52 -4.20
C ARG A 124 -8.22 21.06 -3.92
N LEU A 125 -9.51 20.74 -3.89
CA LEU A 125 -10.02 19.39 -3.66
C LEU A 125 -9.58 18.41 -4.77
N VAL A 126 -9.80 18.75 -6.04
CA VAL A 126 -9.40 17.91 -7.18
C VAL A 126 -7.88 17.83 -7.30
N GLY A 127 -7.15 18.91 -6.98
CA GLY A 127 -5.69 18.91 -6.96
C GLY A 127 -5.09 17.99 -5.89
N ALA A 128 -5.68 17.96 -4.68
CA ALA A 128 -5.28 17.04 -3.62
C ALA A 128 -5.48 15.57 -4.03
N PHE A 129 -6.64 15.27 -4.62
CA PHE A 129 -6.96 13.96 -5.19
C PHE A 129 -5.99 13.57 -6.32
N ALA A 130 -5.74 14.49 -7.27
CA ALA A 130 -4.87 14.27 -8.41
C ALA A 130 -3.43 13.92 -8.03
N LYS A 131 -2.92 14.41 -6.88
CA LYS A 131 -1.54 14.16 -6.43
C LYS A 131 -1.22 12.67 -6.20
N PHE A 132 -2.22 11.86 -5.86
CA PHE A 132 -2.04 10.43 -5.55
C PHE A 132 -2.35 9.50 -6.71
N LEU A 133 -2.75 10.03 -7.86
CA LEU A 133 -3.08 9.24 -9.03
C LEU A 133 -1.88 8.83 -9.90
N PRO A 134 -0.82 9.64 -10.09
CA PRO A 134 0.29 9.29 -10.96
C PRO A 134 0.92 7.94 -10.61
N ARG A 135 1.21 7.17 -11.67
CA ARG A 135 1.78 5.82 -11.65
C ARG A 135 0.86 4.75 -11.03
N ALA A 136 -0.38 5.08 -10.69
CA ALA A 136 -1.34 4.07 -10.26
C ALA A 136 -1.59 3.09 -11.41
N LYS A 137 -1.51 1.79 -11.11
CA LYS A 137 -1.97 0.71 -11.98
C LYS A 137 -3.48 0.66 -11.92
N VAL A 138 -4.09 0.69 -13.09
CA VAL A 138 -5.55 0.68 -13.23
C VAL A 138 -5.94 -0.38 -14.24
N TRP A 139 -7.12 -0.93 -14.07
CA TRP A 139 -7.80 -1.65 -15.11
C TRP A 139 -8.70 -0.68 -15.88
N ALA A 140 -8.54 -0.68 -17.20
CA ALA A 140 -9.42 0.04 -18.10
C ALA A 140 -10.24 -0.97 -18.91
N THR A 141 -11.56 -0.81 -18.91
CA THR A 141 -12.50 -1.75 -19.53
C THR A 141 -13.04 -1.15 -20.82
N PHE A 142 -12.96 -1.90 -21.91
CA PHE A 142 -13.43 -1.48 -23.23
C PHE A 142 -14.26 -2.60 -23.86
N THR A 143 -15.31 -2.22 -24.58
CA THR A 143 -16.09 -3.18 -25.37
C THR A 143 -15.50 -3.25 -26.78
N ILE A 144 -15.09 -4.44 -27.23
CA ILE A 144 -14.63 -4.63 -28.61
C ILE A 144 -15.86 -4.68 -29.54
N GLY A 145 -15.68 -4.47 -30.85
CA GLY A 145 -16.78 -4.48 -31.84
C GLY A 145 -17.63 -5.77 -31.88
N ASN A 146 -17.17 -6.86 -31.26
CA ASN A 146 -17.92 -8.10 -31.07
C ASN A 146 -18.78 -8.10 -29.78
N GLY A 147 -18.91 -6.98 -29.07
CA GLY A 147 -19.64 -6.86 -27.81
C GLY A 147 -18.91 -7.42 -26.59
N THR A 148 -17.69 -7.96 -26.73
CA THR A 148 -16.94 -8.53 -25.61
C THR A 148 -16.26 -7.42 -24.80
N ASN A 149 -16.45 -7.41 -23.48
CA ASN A 149 -15.74 -6.52 -22.58
C ASN A 149 -14.33 -7.04 -22.30
N VAL A 150 -13.33 -6.25 -22.68
CA VAL A 150 -11.92 -6.53 -22.45
C VAL A 150 -11.37 -5.57 -21.41
N ARG A 151 -10.71 -6.14 -20.42
CA ARG A 151 -10.06 -5.43 -19.32
C ARG A 151 -8.55 -5.42 -19.54
N ARG A 152 -7.94 -4.24 -19.61
CA ARG A 152 -6.48 -4.09 -19.77
C ARG A 152 -5.86 -3.36 -18.60
N SER A 153 -4.73 -3.86 -18.12
CA SER A 153 -3.90 -3.16 -17.14
C SER A 153 -3.17 -1.99 -17.81
N LYS A 154 -3.33 -0.79 -17.27
CA LYS A 154 -2.68 0.45 -17.74
C LYS A 154 -2.08 1.20 -16.55
N THR A 155 -1.21 2.15 -16.85
CA THR A 155 -0.62 3.04 -15.84
C THR A 155 -1.22 4.42 -16.02
N LEU A 156 -1.70 5.00 -14.93
CA LEU A 156 -2.34 6.30 -14.93
C LEU A 156 -1.26 7.40 -14.87
N GLN A 157 -1.33 8.36 -15.79
CA GLN A 157 -0.44 9.50 -15.83
C GLN A 157 -0.93 10.62 -14.90
N GLY A 158 -2.23 10.88 -14.91
CA GLY A 158 -2.88 11.83 -14.00
C GLY A 158 -4.27 12.21 -14.49
N ILE A 159 -4.83 13.26 -13.87
CA ILE A 159 -6.01 13.96 -14.39
C ILE A 159 -5.56 14.86 -15.53
N VAL A 160 -6.39 14.96 -16.55
CA VAL A 160 -6.15 15.86 -17.67
C VAL A 160 -6.26 17.31 -17.21
N THR A 161 -5.34 18.14 -17.69
CA THR A 161 -5.34 19.59 -17.49
C THR A 161 -5.02 20.27 -18.82
N LYS A 162 -5.08 21.61 -18.86
CA LYS A 162 -4.57 22.37 -20.01
C LYS A 162 -3.11 22.02 -20.35
N LEU A 163 -2.29 21.75 -19.33
CA LEU A 163 -0.88 21.36 -19.52
C LEU A 163 -0.77 20.04 -20.28
N THR A 164 -1.61 19.05 -19.95
CA THR A 164 -1.65 17.75 -20.64
C THR A 164 -1.88 17.91 -22.15
N ALA A 165 -2.75 18.85 -22.54
CA ALA A 165 -3.04 19.14 -23.94
C ALA A 165 -1.89 19.92 -24.62
N SER A 166 -1.35 20.96 -23.97
CA SER A 166 -0.26 21.77 -24.53
C SER A 166 1.05 21.01 -24.68
N SER A 167 1.30 20.02 -23.82
CA SER A 167 2.51 19.19 -23.84
C SER A 167 2.45 18.00 -24.80
N ALA A 168 1.32 17.79 -25.48
CA ALA A 168 1.20 16.76 -26.49
C ALA A 168 2.02 17.13 -27.74
N ASP A 169 2.67 16.13 -28.34
CA ASP A 169 3.44 16.28 -29.58
C ASP A 169 2.55 16.17 -30.82
N GLY A 170 3.01 16.73 -31.94
CA GLY A 170 2.37 16.63 -33.25
C GLY A 170 1.46 17.81 -33.63
N PRO A 171 0.94 17.81 -34.87
CA PRO A 171 0.06 18.86 -35.38
C PRO A 171 -1.37 18.77 -34.79
N ASN A 172 -1.83 17.56 -34.50
CA ASN A 172 -3.20 17.27 -34.07
C ASN A 172 -3.33 17.19 -32.55
N ARG A 173 -2.88 18.25 -31.86
CA ARG A 173 -2.85 18.27 -30.40
C ARG A 173 -4.27 18.31 -29.82
N PRO A 174 -4.54 17.59 -28.73
CA PRO A 174 -5.79 17.71 -28.00
C PRO A 174 -6.05 19.16 -27.58
N THR A 175 -7.32 19.54 -27.52
CA THR A 175 -7.73 20.89 -27.09
C THR A 175 -8.64 20.80 -25.88
N VAL A 176 -8.35 21.62 -24.88
CA VAL A 176 -9.14 21.73 -23.64
C VAL A 176 -9.87 23.07 -23.66
N ASN A 177 -11.15 23.07 -23.27
CA ASN A 177 -11.93 24.29 -23.11
C ASN A 177 -11.24 25.22 -22.09
N PRO A 178 -10.82 26.45 -22.46
CA PRO A 178 -10.11 27.37 -21.56
C PRO A 178 -10.90 27.78 -20.31
N ALA A 179 -12.22 27.57 -20.30
CA ALA A 179 -13.08 27.81 -19.15
C ALA A 179 -12.91 26.76 -18.04
N TYR A 180 -12.18 25.66 -18.26
CA TYR A 180 -12.00 24.59 -17.29
C TYR A 180 -10.52 24.32 -17.00
N GLU A 181 -10.19 24.14 -15.72
CA GLU A 181 -8.85 23.75 -15.28
C GLU A 181 -8.70 22.23 -15.25
N TYR A 182 -9.73 21.53 -14.76
CA TYR A 182 -9.86 20.07 -14.83
C TYR A 182 -11.11 19.76 -15.68
N PRO A 183 -10.97 19.53 -17.00
CA PRO A 183 -12.10 19.36 -17.90
C PRO A 183 -12.82 18.02 -17.68
N GLY A 184 -14.16 18.05 -17.72
CA GLY A 184 -14.98 16.86 -17.89
C GLY A 184 -15.04 16.38 -19.35
N PRO A 185 -15.78 15.29 -19.65
CA PRO A 185 -15.75 14.63 -20.96
C PRO A 185 -16.21 15.52 -22.13
N LYS A 186 -17.08 16.50 -21.85
CA LYS A 186 -17.58 17.48 -22.84
C LYS A 186 -16.58 18.61 -23.14
N ASN A 187 -15.62 18.83 -22.23
CA ASN A 187 -14.73 19.99 -22.21
C ASN A 187 -13.32 19.70 -22.72
N ILE A 188 -13.10 18.50 -23.29
CA ILE A 188 -11.86 18.12 -23.94
C ILE A 188 -12.15 17.46 -25.29
N LYS A 189 -11.39 17.87 -26.31
CA LYS A 189 -11.42 17.31 -27.65
C LYS A 189 -10.08 16.69 -28.01
N PHE A 190 -10.12 15.60 -28.76
CA PHE A 190 -8.94 14.94 -29.32
C PHE A 190 -9.18 14.65 -30.80
N TRP A 191 -8.09 14.44 -31.52
CA TRP A 191 -8.14 14.13 -32.94
C TRP A 191 -8.54 12.67 -33.16
N LEU A 192 -9.60 12.45 -33.93
CA LEU A 192 -10.04 11.13 -34.36
C LEU A 192 -9.58 10.90 -35.80
N GLU A 193 -8.59 10.04 -35.98
CA GLU A 193 -7.99 9.74 -37.30
C GLU A 193 -9.02 9.16 -38.27
N GLU A 194 -9.93 8.29 -37.81
CA GLU A 194 -10.98 7.66 -38.62
C GLU A 194 -11.94 8.66 -39.28
N GLU A 195 -12.21 9.79 -38.63
CA GLU A 195 -13.16 10.81 -39.09
C GLU A 195 -12.46 12.13 -39.48
N ASN A 196 -11.13 12.16 -39.45
CA ASN A 196 -10.29 13.31 -39.76
C ASN A 196 -10.75 14.62 -39.08
N ARG A 197 -11.22 14.54 -37.83
CA ARG A 197 -11.78 15.68 -37.09
C ARG A 197 -11.55 15.59 -35.59
N PHE A 198 -11.68 16.74 -34.92
CA PHE A 198 -11.72 16.81 -33.46
C PHE A 198 -13.08 16.38 -32.92
N ILE A 199 -13.09 15.47 -31.95
CA ILE A 199 -14.28 14.97 -31.25
C ILE A 199 -14.09 15.10 -29.75
N THR A 200 -15.17 15.36 -29.00
CA THR A 200 -15.10 15.37 -27.54
C THR A 200 -14.99 13.94 -27.00
N VAL A 201 -14.43 13.78 -25.79
CA VAL A 201 -14.42 12.47 -25.11
C VAL A 201 -15.86 12.00 -24.87
N HIS A 202 -16.75 12.90 -24.50
CA HIS A 202 -18.19 12.62 -24.35
C HIS A 202 -18.79 12.01 -25.62
N ASP A 203 -18.65 12.69 -26.76
CA ASP A 203 -19.32 12.28 -28.00
C ASP A 203 -18.70 11.00 -28.56
N TYR A 204 -17.39 10.80 -28.40
CA TYR A 204 -16.73 9.56 -28.78
C TYR A 204 -17.28 8.36 -28.00
N TYR A 205 -17.37 8.45 -26.67
CA TYR A 205 -17.85 7.34 -25.85
C TYR A 205 -19.36 7.12 -26.01
N LYS A 206 -20.13 8.18 -26.24
CA LYS A 206 -21.56 8.08 -26.57
C LYS A 206 -21.79 7.40 -27.93
N LYS A 207 -21.03 7.77 -28.96
CA LYS A 207 -21.15 7.20 -30.32
C LYS A 207 -20.64 5.76 -30.38
N LYS A 208 -19.47 5.48 -29.80
CA LYS A 208 -18.79 4.18 -29.93
C LYS A 208 -19.30 3.13 -28.95
N TYR A 209 -19.68 3.54 -27.74
CA TYR A 209 -20.05 2.60 -26.66
C TYR A 209 -21.45 2.82 -26.10
N GLY A 210 -22.21 3.82 -26.58
CA GLY A 210 -23.55 4.13 -26.06
C GLY A 210 -23.55 4.60 -24.60
N MET A 211 -22.39 5.00 -24.06
CA MET A 211 -22.25 5.36 -22.64
C MET A 211 -22.67 6.81 -22.40
N ASN A 212 -23.48 7.03 -21.35
CA ASN A 212 -23.76 8.36 -20.84
C ASN A 212 -22.80 8.69 -19.69
N LEU A 213 -21.82 9.54 -19.98
CA LEU A 213 -20.77 9.89 -19.03
C LEU A 213 -21.20 11.01 -18.09
N GLN A 214 -20.77 10.94 -16.83
CA GLN A 214 -20.93 12.01 -15.85
C GLN A 214 -19.83 13.06 -16.03
N ASP A 215 -20.02 14.22 -15.42
CA ASP A 215 -19.11 15.36 -15.56
C ASP A 215 -17.90 15.28 -14.59
N PHE A 216 -17.25 14.10 -14.53
CA PHE A 216 -16.00 13.88 -13.80
C PHE A 216 -14.77 14.33 -14.60
N PRO A 217 -13.67 14.74 -13.93
CA PRO A 217 -12.43 15.04 -14.62
C PRO A 217 -11.92 13.85 -15.45
N VAL A 218 -11.55 14.12 -16.71
CA VAL A 218 -11.03 13.09 -17.61
C VAL A 218 -9.62 12.68 -17.17
N LEU A 219 -9.31 11.39 -17.33
CA LEU A 219 -8.03 10.80 -16.90
C LEU A 219 -7.14 10.50 -18.12
N ASN A 220 -5.84 10.68 -17.94
CA ASN A 220 -4.83 10.34 -18.94
C ASN A 220 -4.17 8.99 -18.57
N LEU A 221 -4.32 7.99 -19.43
CA LEU A 221 -3.61 6.70 -19.32
C LEU A 221 -2.50 6.53 -20.38
N GLY A 222 -2.26 7.56 -21.18
CA GLY A 222 -1.17 7.63 -22.16
C GLY A 222 0.10 8.20 -21.56
N THR A 223 0.98 8.72 -22.42
CA THR A 223 2.18 9.45 -21.97
C THR A 223 1.90 10.96 -21.94
N SER A 224 2.85 11.75 -21.44
CA SER A 224 2.73 13.21 -21.50
C SER A 224 2.74 13.75 -22.93
N LYS A 225 3.48 13.10 -23.83
CA LYS A 225 3.64 13.50 -25.24
C LYS A 225 2.54 12.93 -26.14
N ARG A 226 2.06 11.73 -25.82
CA ARG A 226 0.94 11.05 -26.50
C ARG A 226 -0.13 10.69 -25.46
N PRO A 227 -0.93 11.67 -25.03
CA PRO A 227 -1.98 11.43 -24.04
C PRO A 227 -3.08 10.53 -24.61
N THR A 228 -3.74 9.77 -23.75
CA THR A 228 -4.90 8.94 -24.10
C THR A 228 -5.98 9.13 -23.04
N PHE A 229 -7.15 9.57 -23.47
CA PHE A 229 -8.20 10.07 -22.60
C PHE A 229 -9.23 9.00 -22.27
N PHE A 230 -9.46 8.81 -20.97
CA PHE A 230 -10.42 7.85 -20.45
C PHE A 230 -11.34 8.52 -19.43
N PRO A 231 -12.66 8.28 -19.51
CA PRO A 231 -13.59 8.71 -18.49
C PRO A 231 -13.45 7.86 -17.22
N ALA A 232 -13.98 8.34 -16.10
CA ALA A 232 -13.84 7.68 -14.80
C ALA A 232 -14.57 6.32 -14.76
N GLU A 233 -15.69 6.21 -15.47
CA GLU A 233 -16.60 5.06 -15.47
C GLU A 233 -15.97 3.78 -16.02
N VAL A 234 -14.95 3.92 -16.88
CA VAL A 234 -14.25 2.76 -17.49
C VAL A 234 -12.99 2.37 -16.74
N ILE A 235 -12.62 3.11 -15.68
CA ILE A 235 -11.38 2.94 -14.93
C ILE A 235 -11.65 2.34 -13.55
N GLU A 236 -10.79 1.40 -13.14
CA GLU A 236 -10.78 0.82 -11.81
C GLU A 236 -9.35 0.76 -11.26
N ILE A 237 -9.12 1.29 -10.06
CA ILE A 237 -7.80 1.26 -9.43
C ILE A 237 -7.53 -0.15 -8.88
N GLN A 238 -6.37 -0.71 -9.24
CA GLN A 238 -5.96 -2.03 -8.74
C GLN A 238 -5.67 -1.98 -7.23
N PRO A 239 -6.04 -3.03 -6.47
CA PRO A 239 -5.67 -3.13 -5.06
C PRO A 239 -4.16 -3.34 -4.88
N GLY A 240 -3.67 -3.16 -3.65
CA GLY A 240 -2.30 -3.54 -3.32
C GLY A 240 -1.21 -2.55 -3.72
N GLN A 241 -1.57 -1.34 -4.12
CA GLN A 241 -0.58 -0.37 -4.57
C GLN A 241 0.00 0.44 -3.42
N CYS A 242 1.19 0.05 -2.95
CA CYS A 242 1.89 0.75 -1.88
C CYS A 242 2.29 2.18 -2.27
N VAL A 243 2.22 3.09 -1.30
CA VAL A 243 2.56 4.51 -1.46
C VAL A 243 3.56 4.93 -0.39
N LYS A 244 4.68 5.53 -0.82
CA LYS A 244 5.63 6.20 0.08
C LYS A 244 5.25 7.67 0.30
N ALA A 245 4.04 7.91 0.81
CA ALA A 245 3.57 9.26 1.09
C ALA A 245 3.81 9.61 2.56
N LYS A 246 4.25 10.86 2.82
CA LYS A 246 4.20 11.41 4.18
C LYS A 246 2.73 11.55 4.58
N LEU A 247 2.38 11.03 5.75
CA LEU A 247 1.05 11.19 6.30
C LEU A 247 0.88 12.59 6.90
N THR A 248 -0.33 13.13 6.87
CA THR A 248 -0.70 14.33 7.63
C THR A 248 -0.83 13.99 9.12
N GLY A 249 -0.96 15.01 9.98
CA GLY A 249 -1.16 14.77 11.42
C GLY A 249 -2.42 13.92 11.69
N GLU A 250 -3.53 14.24 11.03
CA GLU A 250 -4.79 13.49 11.16
C GLU A 250 -4.66 12.05 10.65
N GLU A 251 -4.08 11.84 9.46
CA GLU A 251 -3.82 10.50 8.92
C GLU A 251 -2.89 9.70 9.83
N THR A 252 -1.90 10.35 10.46
CA THR A 252 -0.98 9.72 11.40
C THR A 252 -1.73 9.25 12.65
N THR A 253 -2.62 10.07 13.20
CA THR A 253 -3.47 9.69 14.33
C THR A 253 -4.35 8.49 14.00
N VAL A 254 -5.00 8.49 12.82
CA VAL A 254 -5.81 7.35 12.36
C VAL A 254 -4.97 6.10 12.17
N MET A 255 -3.78 6.21 11.57
CA MET A 255 -2.83 5.11 11.41
C MET A 255 -2.38 4.56 12.77
N LEU A 256 -2.08 5.43 13.75
CA LEU A 256 -1.68 5.02 15.10
C LEU A 256 -2.83 4.29 15.79
N ALA A 257 -4.05 4.83 15.77
CA ALA A 257 -5.21 4.17 16.34
C ALA A 257 -5.49 2.80 15.71
N PHE A 258 -5.25 2.66 14.40
CA PHE A 258 -5.39 1.39 13.69
C PHE A 258 -4.29 0.37 14.00
N ALA A 259 -3.06 0.86 14.24
CA ALA A 259 -1.88 0.02 14.45
C ALA A 259 -1.65 -0.36 15.93
N CYS A 260 -2.04 0.52 16.86
CA CYS A 260 -1.87 0.32 18.30
C CYS A 260 -2.87 -0.73 18.79
N ARG A 261 -2.33 -1.86 19.25
CA ARG A 261 -3.08 -2.99 19.82
C ARG A 261 -2.36 -3.51 21.04
N THR A 262 -3.09 -4.24 21.87
CA THR A 262 -2.49 -4.91 23.03
C THR A 262 -1.53 -6.02 22.58
N PRO A 263 -0.51 -6.36 23.40
CA PRO A 263 0.38 -7.49 23.10
C PRO A 263 -0.36 -8.81 22.88
N TYR A 264 -1.44 -9.05 23.63
CA TYR A 264 -2.26 -10.25 23.50
C TYR A 264 -2.93 -10.36 22.13
N GLU A 265 -3.57 -9.29 21.68
CA GLU A 265 -4.20 -9.25 20.34
C GLU A 265 -3.19 -9.41 19.22
N ASN A 266 -1.98 -8.85 19.38
CA ASN A 266 -0.90 -9.01 18.42
C ASN A 266 -0.43 -10.46 18.37
N ALA A 267 -0.21 -11.09 19.53
CA ALA A 267 0.16 -12.50 19.63
C ALA A 267 -0.88 -13.41 18.97
N LEU A 268 -2.18 -13.16 19.20
CA LEU A 268 -3.27 -13.91 18.58
C LEU A 268 -3.28 -13.76 17.06
N SER A 269 -3.14 -12.55 16.52
CA SER A 269 -3.08 -12.34 15.08
C SER A 269 -1.82 -12.95 14.45
N ILE A 270 -0.70 -13.02 15.17
CA ILE A 270 0.52 -13.70 14.69
C ILE A 270 0.32 -15.22 14.66
N SER A 271 -0.29 -15.81 15.69
CA SER A 271 -0.49 -17.25 15.78
C SER A 271 -1.64 -17.77 14.91
N SER A 272 -2.57 -16.90 14.47
CA SER A 272 -3.73 -17.28 13.65
C SER A 272 -3.74 -16.62 12.26
N ASP A 273 -4.00 -15.33 12.18
CA ASP A 273 -4.18 -14.60 10.92
C ASP A 273 -2.93 -14.67 10.02
N ALA A 274 -1.73 -14.49 10.60
CA ALA A 274 -0.48 -14.52 9.86
C ALA A 274 -0.26 -15.88 9.20
N ARG A 275 -0.58 -16.98 9.90
CA ARG A 275 -0.44 -18.34 9.35
C ARG A 275 -1.32 -18.56 8.14
N LYS A 276 -2.54 -18.03 8.16
CA LYS A 276 -3.49 -18.09 7.03
C LYS A 276 -3.01 -17.28 5.82
N VAL A 277 -2.51 -16.06 6.07
CA VAL A 277 -2.05 -15.17 5.00
C VAL A 277 -0.75 -15.67 4.38
N LEU A 278 0.19 -16.13 5.19
CA LEU A 278 1.51 -16.60 4.76
C LEU A 278 1.51 -18.08 4.36
N GLN A 279 0.41 -18.79 4.60
CA GLN A 279 0.19 -20.20 4.28
C GLN A 279 1.26 -21.11 4.88
N TYR A 280 1.44 -21.03 6.19
CA TYR A 280 2.39 -21.89 6.90
C TYR A 280 1.86 -23.30 7.17
N ASP A 281 0.54 -23.47 7.14
CA ASP A 281 -0.15 -24.74 7.38
C ASP A 281 -0.57 -25.37 6.04
N ASP A 282 -0.51 -26.71 5.97
CA ASP A 282 -0.95 -27.53 4.83
C ASP A 282 -0.39 -27.05 3.47
N ASN A 283 0.92 -26.80 3.45
CA ASN A 283 1.61 -26.19 2.32
C ASN A 283 2.48 -27.20 1.57
N ALA A 284 2.02 -27.62 0.38
CA ALA A 284 2.74 -28.57 -0.48
C ALA A 284 4.13 -28.09 -0.91
N THR A 285 4.36 -26.78 -1.03
CA THR A 285 5.70 -26.23 -1.33
C THR A 285 6.62 -26.44 -0.13
N LEU A 286 6.19 -26.07 1.08
CA LEU A 286 6.99 -26.24 2.30
C LEU A 286 7.29 -27.71 2.60
N GLU A 287 6.30 -28.59 2.41
CA GLU A 287 6.45 -30.04 2.56
C GLU A 287 7.52 -30.61 1.62
N LYS A 288 7.55 -30.18 0.35
CA LYS A 288 8.59 -30.60 -0.61
C LYS A 288 10.00 -30.18 -0.20
N PHE A 289 10.13 -29.04 0.46
CA PHE A 289 11.41 -28.57 1.00
C PHE A 289 11.72 -29.15 2.38
N GLY A 290 10.83 -29.99 2.95
CA GLY A 290 10.99 -30.55 4.30
C GLY A 290 10.92 -29.50 5.41
N VAL A 291 10.22 -28.39 5.16
CA VAL A 291 10.06 -27.28 6.11
C VAL A 291 8.68 -27.35 6.73
N SER A 292 8.61 -27.29 8.06
CA SER A 292 7.37 -27.16 8.82
C SER A 292 7.49 -26.06 9.86
N VAL A 293 6.41 -25.33 10.11
CA VAL A 293 6.39 -24.22 11.07
C VAL A 293 5.57 -24.62 12.30
N ASP A 294 6.19 -24.56 13.49
CA ASP A 294 5.50 -24.80 14.76
C ASP A 294 4.29 -23.85 14.93
N LYS A 295 3.18 -24.36 15.46
CA LYS A 295 1.92 -23.63 15.64
C LYS A 295 1.94 -22.68 16.84
N ASN A 296 2.87 -22.88 17.77
CA ASN A 296 2.97 -22.12 19.00
C ASN A 296 4.05 -21.04 18.91
N LEU A 297 3.85 -19.96 19.65
CA LEU A 297 4.91 -18.97 19.86
C LEU A 297 6.02 -19.60 20.72
N ALA A 298 7.28 -19.28 20.40
CA ALA A 298 8.41 -19.78 21.16
C ALA A 298 8.38 -19.27 22.61
N THR A 299 8.32 -20.18 23.58
CA THR A 299 8.42 -19.86 25.01
C THR A 299 9.88 -19.73 25.41
N VAL A 300 10.22 -18.67 26.14
CA VAL A 300 11.56 -18.40 26.65
C VAL A 300 11.52 -18.04 28.14
N ASN A 301 12.55 -18.46 28.88
CA ASN A 301 12.70 -18.07 30.28
C ASN A 301 13.29 -16.66 30.36
N GLY A 302 12.43 -15.69 30.67
CA GLY A 302 12.84 -14.31 30.94
C GLY A 302 13.33 -14.11 32.38
N ARG A 303 14.12 -13.06 32.60
CA ARG A 303 14.49 -12.59 33.95
C ARG A 303 14.29 -11.07 34.02
N VAL A 304 13.66 -10.59 35.09
CA VAL A 304 13.53 -9.15 35.37
C VAL A 304 14.74 -8.73 36.19
N LEU A 305 15.54 -7.80 35.68
CA LEU A 305 16.70 -7.28 36.39
C LEU A 305 16.28 -6.21 37.39
N ASN A 306 16.99 -6.13 38.51
CA ASN A 306 16.76 -5.09 39.51
C ASN A 306 17.10 -3.71 38.93
N VAL A 307 16.23 -2.73 39.18
CA VAL A 307 16.43 -1.34 38.76
C VAL A 307 17.68 -0.78 39.48
N PRO A 308 18.63 -0.15 38.76
CA PRO A 308 19.80 0.46 39.40
C PRO A 308 19.39 1.67 40.25
N ALA A 309 20.14 1.91 41.33
CA ALA A 309 19.95 3.13 42.12
C ALA A 309 20.46 4.35 41.35
N VAL A 310 19.61 5.37 41.19
CA VAL A 310 20.00 6.65 40.60
C VAL A 310 20.47 7.57 41.72
N ALA A 311 21.68 8.11 41.59
CA ALA A 311 22.23 9.08 42.53
C ALA A 311 22.44 10.43 41.82
N TYR A 312 21.91 11.50 42.42
CA TYR A 312 22.19 12.87 41.99
C TYR A 312 23.17 13.53 42.96
N ILE A 313 23.87 14.54 42.47
CA ILE A 313 24.69 15.42 43.30
C ILE A 313 23.81 16.61 43.66
N ASP A 314 23.58 16.81 44.96
CA ASP A 314 22.87 17.98 45.47
C ASP A 314 23.74 19.26 45.32
N ALA A 315 23.13 20.45 45.43
CA ALA A 315 23.81 21.75 45.41
C ALA A 315 24.96 21.83 46.43
N THR A 316 24.89 21.04 47.50
CA THR A 316 25.93 20.90 48.54
C THR A 316 27.01 19.85 48.22
N LYS A 317 27.08 19.34 46.98
CA LYS A 317 27.97 18.24 46.51
C LYS A 317 27.79 16.89 47.23
N LYS A 318 26.66 16.67 47.91
CA LYS A 318 26.33 15.37 48.54
C LYS A 318 25.61 14.45 47.56
N LYS A 319 25.93 13.16 47.60
CA LYS A 319 25.22 12.12 46.83
C LYS A 319 23.87 11.86 47.48
N MET A 320 22.78 12.07 46.75
CA MET A 320 21.43 11.70 47.14
C MET A 320 20.93 10.56 46.27
N SER A 321 20.59 9.43 46.87
CA SER A 321 19.92 8.32 46.18
C SER A 321 18.44 8.65 46.03
N VAL A 322 17.94 8.65 44.79
CA VAL A 322 16.51 8.87 44.51
C VAL A 322 15.88 7.52 44.18
N LYS A 323 14.83 7.15 44.91
CA LYS A 323 14.01 5.98 44.60
C LYS A 323 13.00 6.38 43.53
N TRP A 324 13.16 5.87 42.32
CA TRP A 324 12.23 6.12 41.23
C TRP A 324 11.02 5.20 41.35
N ILE A 325 9.81 5.76 41.41
CA ILE A 325 8.55 5.02 41.32
C ILE A 325 7.94 5.38 39.97
N PRO A 326 7.84 4.44 39.01
CA PRO A 326 7.13 4.69 37.76
C PRO A 326 5.65 4.98 38.08
N GLU A 327 5.09 6.09 37.61
CA GLU A 327 3.69 6.51 37.89
C GLU A 327 2.62 5.47 37.46
N HIS A 328 2.97 4.47 36.65
CA HIS A 328 2.02 3.51 36.08
C HIS A 328 1.54 2.38 37.02
N GLU A 329 2.07 2.23 38.24
CA GLU A 329 1.50 1.28 39.22
C GLU A 329 0.20 1.76 39.88
N SER A 330 -0.25 3.00 39.61
CA SER A 330 -1.51 3.54 40.14
C SER A 330 -2.77 3.21 39.30
N CYS A 331 -2.62 2.58 38.13
CA CYS A 331 -3.74 2.32 37.20
C CYS A 331 -4.08 0.83 36.98
N GLN A 332 -3.69 -0.07 37.90
CA GLN A 332 -4.30 -1.40 37.99
C GLN A 332 -5.28 -1.46 39.17
N GLY A 333 -6.44 -0.85 38.95
CA GLY A 333 -7.50 -0.77 39.94
C GLY A 333 -8.71 -0.01 39.42
N ARG A 334 -9.35 -0.54 38.37
CA ARG A 334 -10.78 -0.40 38.07
C ARG A 334 -11.20 -1.30 36.92
#